data_AF-A0AAW8FTW4-F1
#
_entry.id   AF-A0AAW8FTW4-F1
#
_cell.length_a   1.000
_cell.length_b   1.000
_cell.length_c   1.000
_cell.angle_alpha   90.00
_cell.angle_beta   90.00
_cell.angle_gamma   90.00
#
_symmetry.space_group_name_H-M   'P 1'
#
loop_
_entity.id
_entity.type
_entity.pdbx_description
1 polymer ?
#
loop_
_entity_poly.entity_id
_entity_poly.type
_entity_poly.pdbx_seq_one_letter_code
_entity_poly.pdbx_strand_id
1 'polypeptide(L)'
;MRWVDDFADDVLAARAERDAIDARSPAGPDLPTALAELLDDFRRRRHPLPAAPARLASARRGEPFPSTSYLARLLGYPVHRLDEARPRQMIAEAVGDVGVDTDCPLAHAPQGQLEGRPWLERISYYDVARMERLLLVSCWIVIAYLSGMRDSEIKHLKRGCLSVQQAPDGHVYRHRLASLAFKGEDVHGAEATWIVTAPVARAIAVLERFQPQDQPYLLAPAPSPRRRSAFPVPNSNTTNKDITFLISWITAYCDDRSRPDGIPLERGRLPRLTTRQFRRTLAWFIARRPGGAIAGALQYRHQCIQMFEGYAGTSDSGFRDEVEAEQALARGQLLAEMGADEDRPTLSGPAGAEAEARLAEFARHTVFDGQVVTDEARLRRIVARHDPHLYLGTFVTCVYNPDRALCRTSNAPGDGQPVLADCQPLACRNTALTPANRQALNGHLTKLKEALANRDHLAPYVRHRLEEQHRATAAFLTRHTPEIAE
;
A
#
# COMPACT_ATOMS: atom_id res chain seq x y z
N MET A 1 -7.67 -5.18 1.08
CA MET A 1 -7.89 -4.46 2.35
C MET A 1 -8.83 -5.19 3.32
N ARG A 2 -9.78 -6.02 2.85
CA ARG A 2 -10.77 -6.76 3.67
C ARG A 2 -10.25 -7.36 4.99
N TRP A 3 -9.09 -8.02 4.96
CA TRP A 3 -8.46 -8.58 6.17
C TRP A 3 -8.18 -7.56 7.28
N VAL A 4 -7.84 -6.32 6.92
CA VAL A 4 -7.55 -5.24 7.88
C VAL A 4 -8.83 -4.52 8.29
N ASP A 5 -9.69 -4.23 7.32
CA ASP A 5 -10.85 -3.34 7.52
C ASP A 5 -12.09 -4.09 8.04
N ASP A 6 -12.30 -5.34 7.61
CA ASP A 6 -13.54 -6.07 7.85
C ASP A 6 -13.36 -7.32 8.72
N PHE A 7 -12.21 -8.02 8.62
CA PHE A 7 -12.03 -9.34 9.28
C PHE A 7 -11.16 -9.29 10.54
N ALA A 8 -10.46 -8.18 10.79
CA ALA A 8 -9.48 -8.10 11.88
C ALA A 8 -10.14 -8.33 13.25
N ASP A 9 -11.32 -7.76 13.48
CA ASP A 9 -12.04 -7.88 14.75
C ASP A 9 -12.46 -9.32 15.04
N ASP A 10 -12.92 -10.05 14.02
CA ASP A 10 -13.29 -11.46 14.14
C ASP A 10 -12.10 -12.33 14.52
N VAL A 11 -10.95 -12.09 13.90
CA VAL A 11 -9.72 -12.84 14.19
C VAL A 11 -9.23 -12.57 15.61
N LEU A 12 -9.30 -11.30 16.06
CA LEU A 12 -8.90 -10.92 17.41
C LEU A 12 -9.86 -11.47 18.48
N ALA A 13 -11.17 -11.46 18.22
CA ALA A 13 -12.16 -12.05 19.12
C ALA A 13 -12.02 -13.58 19.21
N ALA A 14 -11.88 -14.26 18.07
CA ALA A 14 -11.63 -15.70 18.02
C ALA A 14 -10.33 -16.09 18.74
N ARG A 15 -9.29 -15.26 18.63
CA ARG A 15 -8.05 -15.42 19.40
C ARG A 15 -8.29 -15.30 20.90
N ALA A 16 -8.96 -14.25 21.35
CA ALA A 16 -9.25 -14.05 22.76
C ALA A 16 -10.04 -15.22 23.35
N GLU A 17 -11.01 -15.75 22.60
CA GLU A 17 -11.77 -16.93 23.00
C GLU A 17 -10.91 -18.19 23.07
N ARG A 18 -10.08 -18.46 22.04
CA ARG A 18 -9.13 -19.58 22.05
C ARG A 18 -8.19 -19.50 23.25
N ASP A 19 -7.62 -18.33 23.50
CA ASP A 19 -6.66 -18.11 24.58
C ASP A 19 -7.38 -18.28 25.95
N ALA A 20 -8.65 -17.86 26.07
CA ALA A 20 -9.46 -18.10 27.26
C ALA A 20 -9.79 -19.60 27.47
N ILE A 21 -10.07 -20.35 26.39
CA ILE A 21 -10.24 -21.81 26.44
C ILE A 21 -8.94 -22.50 26.88
N ASP A 22 -7.80 -22.10 26.33
CA ASP A 22 -6.50 -22.69 26.65
C ASP A 22 -6.04 -22.36 28.08
N ALA A 23 -6.48 -21.23 28.64
CA ALA A 23 -6.19 -20.80 30.00
C ALA A 23 -7.16 -21.34 31.07
N ARG A 24 -8.17 -22.15 30.69
CA ARG A 24 -9.15 -22.67 31.64
C ARG A 24 -8.50 -23.52 32.73
N SER A 25 -8.86 -23.22 33.97
CA SER A 25 -8.58 -24.11 35.10
C SER A 25 -9.53 -25.32 35.06
N PRO A 26 -9.14 -26.46 35.68
CA PRO A 26 -10.00 -27.63 35.78
C PRO A 26 -11.40 -27.29 36.29
N ALA A 27 -12.42 -27.70 35.54
CA ALA A 27 -13.82 -27.50 35.88
C ALA A 27 -14.27 -28.53 36.94
N GLY A 28 -15.03 -28.08 37.95
CA GLY A 28 -15.61 -28.95 38.98
C GLY A 28 -14.58 -29.60 39.91
N PRO A 29 -15.05 -30.43 40.88
CA PRO A 29 -14.18 -31.13 41.82
C PRO A 29 -13.43 -32.31 41.20
N ASP A 30 -14.01 -32.95 40.18
CA ASP A 30 -13.44 -34.10 39.47
C ASP A 30 -13.87 -34.14 37.99
N LEU A 31 -13.02 -34.77 37.16
CA LEU A 31 -13.22 -34.84 35.71
C LEU A 31 -14.54 -35.55 35.31
N PRO A 32 -14.90 -36.74 35.85
CA PRO A 32 -16.18 -37.37 35.51
C PRO A 32 -17.40 -36.46 35.74
N THR A 33 -17.48 -35.75 36.86
CA THR A 33 -18.60 -34.84 37.14
C THR A 33 -18.66 -33.71 36.12
N ALA A 34 -17.53 -33.03 35.88
CA ALA A 34 -17.47 -31.92 34.93
C ALA A 34 -17.72 -32.36 33.47
N LEU A 35 -17.23 -33.55 33.09
CA LEU A 35 -17.49 -34.13 31.78
C LEU A 35 -18.97 -34.48 31.61
N ALA A 36 -19.64 -35.02 32.64
CA ALA A 36 -21.07 -35.30 32.58
C ALA A 36 -21.88 -34.02 32.33
N GLU A 37 -21.59 -32.94 33.08
CA GLU A 37 -22.25 -31.65 32.90
C GLU A 37 -22.06 -31.07 31.50
N LEU A 38 -20.84 -31.15 30.96
CA LEU A 38 -20.53 -30.70 29.60
C LEU A 38 -21.29 -31.52 28.55
N LEU A 39 -21.27 -32.85 28.63
CA LEU A 39 -21.95 -33.73 27.68
C LEU A 39 -23.48 -33.56 27.77
N ASP A 40 -24.03 -33.35 28.97
CA ASP A 40 -25.45 -33.06 29.15
C ASP A 40 -25.85 -31.71 28.54
N ASP A 41 -24.96 -30.72 28.51
CA ASP A 41 -25.20 -29.48 27.77
C ASP A 41 -25.30 -29.70 26.26
N PHE A 42 -24.41 -30.51 25.67
CA PHE A 42 -24.50 -30.91 24.27
C PHE A 42 -25.82 -31.65 23.97
N ARG A 43 -26.22 -32.60 24.84
CA ARG A 43 -27.50 -33.31 24.73
C ARG A 43 -28.70 -32.38 24.81
N ARG A 44 -28.73 -31.47 25.80
CA ARG A 44 -29.84 -30.50 25.97
C ARG A 44 -30.00 -29.60 24.75
N ARG A 45 -28.89 -29.13 24.18
CA ARG A 45 -28.90 -28.28 22.99
C ARG A 45 -29.11 -29.06 21.69
N ARG A 46 -29.00 -30.39 21.72
CA ARG A 46 -28.95 -31.26 20.54
C ARG A 46 -27.83 -30.85 19.58
N HIS A 47 -26.69 -30.45 20.13
CA HIS A 47 -25.51 -30.09 19.35
C HIS A 47 -24.58 -31.31 19.28
N PRO A 48 -24.04 -31.64 18.09
CA PRO A 48 -23.10 -32.74 17.96
C PRO A 48 -21.79 -32.44 18.71
N LEU A 49 -21.06 -33.50 19.10
CA LEU A 49 -19.78 -33.32 19.78
C LEU A 49 -18.72 -32.79 18.81
N PRO A 50 -17.87 -31.85 19.25
CA PRO A 50 -16.87 -31.21 18.38
C PRO A 50 -15.83 -32.23 17.91
N ALA A 51 -15.38 -32.12 16.67
CA ALA A 51 -14.41 -33.03 16.06
C ALA A 51 -13.14 -32.32 15.61
N ALA A 52 -12.04 -33.07 15.49
CA ALA A 52 -10.86 -32.53 14.85
C ALA A 52 -11.17 -32.34 13.35
N PRO A 53 -10.85 -31.18 12.75
CA PRO A 53 -11.14 -30.94 11.35
C PRO A 53 -10.39 -31.96 10.48
N ALA A 54 -10.97 -32.32 9.34
CA ALA A 54 -10.46 -33.38 8.45
C ALA A 54 -8.96 -33.23 8.11
N ARG A 55 -8.47 -31.99 8.01
CA ARG A 55 -7.05 -31.67 7.76
C ARG A 55 -6.08 -32.03 8.90
N LEU A 56 -6.59 -32.21 10.12
CA LEU A 56 -5.84 -32.59 11.32
C LEU A 56 -6.17 -34.01 11.80
N ALA A 57 -7.28 -34.59 11.34
CA ALA A 57 -7.64 -35.96 11.64
C ALA A 57 -6.52 -36.89 11.12
N SER A 58 -5.79 -37.54 12.05
CA SER A 58 -4.93 -38.66 11.69
C SER A 58 -5.77 -39.67 10.92
N ALA A 59 -5.23 -40.31 9.90
CA ALA A 59 -5.88 -41.33 9.06
C ALA A 59 -6.33 -42.61 9.81
N ARG A 60 -6.88 -42.49 11.01
CA ARG A 60 -7.66 -43.51 11.70
C ARG A 60 -8.99 -43.63 10.97
N ARG A 61 -8.96 -44.44 9.91
CA ARG A 61 -10.07 -45.17 9.28
C ARG A 61 -11.46 -44.55 9.48
N GLY A 62 -11.84 -43.67 8.55
CA GLY A 62 -13.20 -43.56 8.02
C GLY A 62 -14.31 -42.99 8.91
N GLU A 63 -14.21 -43.03 10.24
CA GLU A 63 -15.28 -42.57 11.13
C GLU A 63 -14.90 -41.28 11.88
N PRO A 64 -15.76 -40.25 11.87
CA PRO A 64 -15.53 -39.02 12.60
C PRO A 64 -15.54 -39.29 14.12
N PHE A 65 -14.46 -38.90 14.79
CA PHE A 65 -14.29 -39.10 16.24
C PHE A 65 -14.25 -37.74 16.96
N PRO A 66 -14.88 -37.59 18.13
CA PRO A 66 -14.87 -36.34 18.87
C PRO A 66 -13.44 -35.94 19.27
N SER A 67 -13.16 -34.64 19.24
CA SER A 67 -11.87 -34.09 19.64
C SER A 67 -11.72 -34.10 21.15
N THR A 68 -11.15 -35.19 21.69
CA THR A 68 -10.79 -35.28 23.11
C THR A 68 -9.85 -34.14 23.53
N SER A 69 -8.98 -33.71 22.63
CA SER A 69 -8.06 -32.58 22.83
C SER A 69 -8.80 -31.26 23.05
N TYR A 70 -9.90 -31.02 22.34
CA TYR A 70 -10.72 -29.82 22.52
C TYR A 70 -11.62 -29.93 23.74
N LEU A 71 -12.28 -31.07 23.95
CA LEU A 71 -13.09 -31.33 25.16
C LEU A 71 -12.27 -31.16 26.44
N ALA A 72 -11.04 -31.69 26.46
CA ALA A 72 -10.12 -31.54 27.59
C ALA A 72 -9.83 -30.06 27.90
N ARG A 73 -9.66 -29.22 26.86
CA ARG A 73 -9.45 -27.77 27.03
C ARG A 73 -10.69 -27.05 27.53
N LEU A 74 -11.87 -27.37 27.01
CA LEU A 74 -13.13 -26.81 27.50
C LEU A 74 -13.32 -27.07 29.00
N LEU A 75 -12.84 -28.22 29.48
CA LEU A 75 -12.88 -28.64 30.88
C LEU A 75 -11.64 -28.21 31.69
N GLY A 76 -10.58 -27.68 31.08
CA GLY A 76 -9.33 -27.34 31.76
C GLY A 76 -8.51 -28.53 32.28
N TYR A 77 -8.71 -29.75 31.76
CA TYR A 77 -7.97 -30.95 32.16
C TYR A 77 -6.92 -31.38 31.11
N PRO A 78 -5.85 -32.10 31.51
CA PRO A 78 -4.94 -32.74 30.56
C PRO A 78 -5.63 -33.78 29.68
N VAL A 79 -5.32 -33.78 28.37
CA VAL A 79 -5.97 -34.67 27.38
C VAL A 79 -5.91 -36.16 27.73
N HIS A 80 -4.80 -36.64 28.30
CA HIS A 80 -4.63 -38.06 28.66
C HIS A 80 -5.64 -38.54 29.72
N ARG A 81 -6.24 -37.63 30.49
CA ARG A 81 -7.27 -37.97 31.48
C ARG A 81 -8.58 -38.37 30.80
N LEU A 82 -8.86 -37.83 29.61
CA LEU A 82 -10.03 -38.21 28.81
C LEU A 82 -9.83 -39.55 28.08
N ASP A 83 -8.61 -40.07 28.03
CA ASP A 83 -8.32 -41.40 27.50
C ASP A 83 -8.61 -42.53 28.51
N GLU A 84 -8.84 -42.20 29.78
CA GLU A 84 -9.22 -43.16 30.83
C GLU A 84 -10.58 -43.82 30.53
N ALA A 85 -10.76 -45.08 30.95
CA ALA A 85 -11.89 -45.91 30.55
C ALA A 85 -13.26 -45.26 30.78
N ARG A 86 -13.47 -44.66 31.95
CA ARG A 86 -14.75 -44.02 32.32
C ARG A 86 -15.06 -42.78 31.46
N PRO A 87 -14.20 -41.75 31.37
CA PRO A 87 -14.37 -40.65 30.42
C PRO A 87 -14.58 -41.09 28.97
N ARG A 88 -13.82 -42.10 28.51
CA ARG A 88 -13.95 -42.64 27.15
C ARG A 88 -15.33 -43.22 26.88
N GLN A 89 -15.88 -43.97 27.82
CA GLN A 89 -17.21 -44.54 27.73
C GLN A 89 -18.29 -43.43 27.69
N MET A 90 -18.20 -42.45 28.58
CA MET A 90 -19.15 -41.32 28.62
C MET A 90 -19.18 -40.55 27.30
N ILE A 91 -18.01 -40.30 26.69
CA ILE A 91 -17.90 -39.65 25.39
C ILE A 91 -18.53 -40.52 24.29
N ALA A 92 -18.27 -41.83 24.29
CA ALA A 92 -18.83 -42.75 23.30
C ALA A 92 -20.37 -42.83 23.37
N GLU A 93 -20.94 -42.84 24.59
CA GLU A 93 -22.38 -42.77 24.80
C GLU A 93 -22.96 -41.46 24.24
N ALA A 94 -22.34 -40.32 24.57
CA ALA A 94 -22.78 -39.03 24.04
C ALA A 94 -22.64 -38.92 22.51
N VAL A 95 -21.63 -39.54 21.90
CA VAL A 95 -21.53 -39.65 20.43
C VAL A 95 -22.75 -40.38 19.86
N GLY A 96 -23.22 -41.45 20.51
CA GLY A 96 -24.44 -42.15 20.11
C GLY A 96 -25.70 -41.28 20.22
N ASP A 97 -25.75 -40.38 21.19
CA ASP A 97 -26.90 -39.51 21.47
C ASP A 97 -27.00 -38.30 20.51
N VAL A 98 -25.89 -37.61 20.27
CA VAL A 98 -25.87 -36.32 19.52
C VAL A 98 -25.04 -36.33 18.25
N GLY A 99 -24.31 -37.41 17.97
CA GLY A 99 -23.39 -37.49 16.83
C GLY A 99 -22.11 -36.66 17.02
N VAL A 100 -21.39 -36.47 15.91
CA VAL A 100 -20.08 -35.81 15.85
C VAL A 100 -20.10 -34.74 14.77
N ASP A 101 -19.60 -33.55 15.10
CA ASP A 101 -19.46 -32.42 14.17
C ASP A 101 -18.29 -32.67 13.20
N THR A 102 -18.06 -31.73 12.30
CA THR A 102 -16.95 -31.69 11.35
C THR A 102 -15.76 -30.90 11.88
N ASP A 103 -15.94 -30.09 12.92
CA ASP A 103 -14.91 -29.21 13.47
C ASP A 103 -15.16 -28.85 14.96
N CYS A 104 -14.35 -27.94 15.51
CA CYS A 104 -14.47 -27.36 16.84
C CYS A 104 -14.78 -25.85 16.74
N PRO A 105 -16.04 -25.44 16.51
CA PRO A 105 -16.39 -24.03 16.40
C PRO A 105 -16.20 -23.30 17.73
N LEU A 106 -15.72 -22.06 17.62
CA LEU A 106 -15.77 -21.07 18.69
C LEU A 106 -17.16 -20.44 18.76
N ALA A 107 -17.51 -19.89 19.92
CA ALA A 107 -18.77 -19.20 20.16
C ALA A 107 -18.85 -17.83 19.47
N HIS A 108 -17.71 -17.17 19.23
CA HIS A 108 -17.65 -15.92 18.48
C HIS A 108 -18.29 -16.07 17.09
N ALA A 109 -19.38 -15.35 16.86
CA ALA A 109 -20.04 -15.28 15.57
C ALA A 109 -19.36 -14.23 14.68
N PRO A 110 -18.82 -14.61 13.49
CA PRO A 110 -18.15 -13.67 12.60
C PRO A 110 -19.07 -12.50 12.19
N GLN A 111 -18.57 -11.28 12.33
CA GLN A 111 -19.29 -10.04 12.02
C GLN A 111 -18.88 -9.45 10.67
N GLY A 112 -17.68 -9.79 10.17
CA GLY A 112 -17.19 -9.29 8.88
C GLY A 112 -18.11 -9.69 7.74
N GLN A 113 -18.36 -8.78 6.79
CA GLN A 113 -19.27 -9.04 5.67
C GLN A 113 -18.59 -8.87 4.31
N LEU A 114 -18.99 -9.71 3.37
CA LEU A 114 -18.73 -9.57 1.94
C LEU A 114 -20.08 -9.51 1.23
N GLU A 115 -20.37 -8.37 0.57
CA GLU A 115 -21.63 -8.16 -0.16
C GLU A 115 -22.88 -8.46 0.68
N GLY A 116 -22.86 -8.03 1.95
CA GLY A 116 -23.98 -8.20 2.89
C GLY A 116 -24.11 -9.60 3.49
N ARG A 117 -23.19 -10.53 3.20
CA ARG A 117 -23.16 -11.88 3.80
C ARG A 117 -21.96 -12.03 4.74
N PRO A 118 -22.08 -12.77 5.86
CA PRO A 118 -20.93 -13.09 6.70
C PRO A 118 -19.80 -13.73 5.88
N TRP A 119 -18.57 -13.27 6.10
CA TRP A 119 -17.41 -13.82 5.37
C TRP A 119 -17.12 -15.27 5.77
N LEU A 120 -17.45 -15.67 7.00
CA LEU A 120 -17.43 -17.03 7.49
C LEU A 120 -18.68 -17.28 8.32
N GLU A 121 -19.20 -18.52 8.30
CA GLU A 121 -20.31 -18.91 9.16
C GLU A 121 -19.85 -19.12 10.62
N ARG A 122 -18.67 -19.72 10.79
CA ARG A 122 -18.05 -20.05 12.07
C ARG A 122 -16.54 -20.05 11.97
N ILE A 123 -15.87 -19.77 13.07
CA ILE A 123 -14.41 -19.88 13.16
C ILE A 123 -14.06 -21.09 14.02
N SER A 124 -13.23 -21.99 13.48
CA SER A 124 -12.71 -23.14 14.22
C SER A 124 -11.61 -22.74 15.18
N TYR A 125 -11.61 -23.32 16.38
CA TYR A 125 -10.51 -23.29 17.35
C TYR A 125 -9.16 -23.59 16.68
N TYR A 126 -9.12 -24.56 15.75
CA TYR A 126 -7.89 -24.99 15.07
C TYR A 126 -7.46 -24.09 13.90
N ASP A 127 -8.33 -23.19 13.43
CA ASP A 127 -8.02 -22.23 12.36
C ASP A 127 -7.52 -20.87 12.89
N VAL A 128 -7.69 -20.55 14.17
CA VAL A 128 -7.27 -19.26 14.73
C VAL A 128 -5.80 -18.96 14.43
N ALA A 129 -4.88 -19.90 14.67
CA ALA A 129 -3.45 -19.68 14.39
C ALA A 129 -3.14 -19.41 12.91
N ARG A 130 -3.94 -19.98 12.02
CA ARG A 130 -3.87 -19.74 10.59
C ARG A 130 -4.39 -18.34 10.24
N MET A 131 -5.49 -17.93 10.84
CA MET A 131 -6.07 -16.60 10.66
C MET A 131 -5.17 -15.49 11.22
N GLU A 132 -4.54 -15.70 12.38
CA GLU A 132 -3.53 -14.79 12.94
C GLU A 132 -2.38 -14.57 11.94
N ARG A 133 -1.90 -15.64 11.32
CA ARG A 133 -0.87 -15.57 10.27
C ARG A 133 -1.34 -14.78 9.04
N LEU A 134 -2.58 -15.00 8.59
CA LEU A 134 -3.18 -14.29 7.46
C LEU A 134 -3.38 -12.80 7.76
N LEU A 135 -3.81 -12.46 8.98
CA LEU A 135 -3.97 -11.08 9.44
C LEU A 135 -2.64 -10.33 9.48
N LEU A 136 -1.61 -10.95 10.08
CA LEU A 136 -0.26 -10.37 10.16
C LEU A 136 0.30 -10.05 8.77
N VAL A 137 0.27 -11.02 7.84
CA VAL A 137 0.80 -10.80 6.49
C VAL A 137 -0.07 -9.82 5.69
N SER A 138 -1.38 -9.79 5.92
CA SER A 138 -2.26 -8.79 5.30
C SER A 138 -1.91 -7.37 5.76
N CYS A 139 -1.71 -7.15 7.07
CA CYS A 139 -1.25 -5.87 7.59
C CYS A 139 0.12 -5.50 7.02
N TRP A 140 1.05 -6.46 6.95
CA TRP A 140 2.36 -6.26 6.33
C TRP A 140 2.24 -5.82 4.86
N ILE A 141 1.38 -6.47 4.06
CA ILE A 141 1.17 -6.13 2.64
C ILE A 141 0.62 -4.71 2.50
N VAL A 142 -0.37 -4.34 3.31
CA VAL A 142 -0.95 -2.98 3.29
C VAL A 142 0.13 -1.94 3.57
N ILE A 143 0.94 -2.15 4.60
CA ILE A 143 2.04 -1.25 4.93
C ILE A 143 3.05 -1.22 3.79
N ALA A 144 3.54 -2.37 3.33
CA ALA A 144 4.56 -2.46 2.29
C ALA A 144 4.13 -1.80 0.97
N TYR A 145 2.90 -2.04 0.55
CA TYR A 145 2.37 -1.53 -0.71
C TYR A 145 2.02 -0.05 -0.67
N LEU A 146 1.58 0.50 0.47
CA LEU A 146 1.09 1.89 0.54
C LEU A 146 2.05 2.88 1.19
N SER A 147 3.08 2.42 1.92
CA SER A 147 4.12 3.30 2.46
C SER A 147 5.38 3.33 1.58
N GLY A 148 5.61 2.25 0.83
CA GLY A 148 6.84 2.06 0.08
C GLY A 148 8.04 1.66 0.95
N MET A 149 7.86 1.38 2.24
CA MET A 149 8.94 0.94 3.14
C MET A 149 9.55 -0.40 2.72
N ARG A 150 10.83 -0.62 3.03
CA ARG A 150 11.52 -1.92 2.84
C ARG A 150 11.05 -2.91 3.89
N ASP A 151 11.17 -4.20 3.57
CA ASP A 151 10.84 -5.28 4.51
C ASP A 151 11.54 -5.12 5.87
N SER A 152 12.84 -4.77 5.88
CA SER A 152 13.56 -4.50 7.13
C SER A 152 13.01 -3.29 7.90
N GLU A 153 12.66 -2.19 7.22
CA GLU A 153 12.08 -0.99 7.82
C GLU A 153 10.71 -1.29 8.45
N ILE A 154 9.87 -2.09 7.78
CA ILE A 154 8.55 -2.50 8.29
C ILE A 154 8.71 -3.39 9.52
N LYS A 155 9.68 -4.30 9.50
CA LYS A 155 9.95 -5.23 10.61
C LYS A 155 10.47 -4.55 11.87
N HIS A 156 11.00 -3.33 11.75
CA HIS A 156 11.42 -2.51 12.89
C HIS A 156 10.33 -1.54 13.39
N LEU A 157 9.11 -1.59 12.83
CA LEU A 157 7.98 -0.84 13.39
C LEU A 157 7.69 -1.31 14.80
N LYS A 158 7.73 -0.35 15.73
CA LYS A 158 7.44 -0.57 17.14
C LYS A 158 6.06 -0.02 17.51
N ARG A 159 5.51 -0.50 18.62
CA ARG A 159 4.33 0.10 19.26
C ARG A 159 4.55 1.60 19.46
N GLY A 160 3.54 2.41 19.17
CA GLY A 160 3.61 3.87 19.24
C GLY A 160 4.34 4.52 18.06
N CYS A 161 4.64 3.79 16.98
CA CYS A 161 5.29 4.35 15.79
C CYS A 161 4.43 5.33 14.98
N LEU A 162 3.11 5.34 15.17
CA LEU A 162 2.17 6.16 14.41
C LEU A 162 1.89 7.47 15.13
N SER A 163 2.09 8.59 14.43
CA SER A 163 1.69 9.93 14.85
C SER A 163 0.66 10.49 13.86
N VAL A 164 -0.42 11.08 14.37
CA VAL A 164 -1.51 11.67 13.58
C VAL A 164 -1.57 13.16 13.87
N GLN A 165 -1.62 13.99 12.81
CA GLN A 165 -1.81 15.43 12.93
C GLN A 165 -3.20 15.81 12.44
N GLN A 166 -3.91 16.58 13.26
CA GLN A 166 -5.28 17.02 13.05
C GLN A 166 -5.33 18.54 13.04
N ALA A 167 -6.22 19.09 12.21
CA ALA A 167 -6.59 20.50 12.26
C ALA A 167 -7.54 20.75 13.47
N PRO A 168 -7.75 22.02 13.88
CA PRO A 168 -8.60 22.35 15.03
C PRO A 168 -10.06 21.87 14.92
N ASP A 169 -10.54 21.62 13.70
CA ASP A 169 -11.86 21.07 13.38
C ASP A 169 -11.91 19.52 13.47
N GLY A 170 -10.80 18.87 13.85
CA GLY A 170 -10.68 17.41 13.94
C GLY A 170 -10.31 16.71 12.63
N HIS A 171 -10.17 17.44 11.52
CA HIS A 171 -9.76 16.85 10.24
C HIS A 171 -8.31 16.34 10.31
N VAL A 172 -8.13 15.04 10.07
CA VAL A 172 -6.80 14.42 9.96
C VAL A 172 -6.20 14.75 8.60
N TYR A 173 -5.14 15.58 8.59
CA TYR A 173 -4.44 15.93 7.35
C TYR A 173 -3.12 15.17 7.15
N ARG A 174 -2.62 14.46 8.18
CA ARG A 174 -1.35 13.73 8.07
C ARG A 174 -1.24 12.55 9.03
N HIS A 175 -0.81 11.41 8.49
CA HIS A 175 -0.29 10.28 9.27
C HIS A 175 1.22 10.16 9.04
N ARG A 176 1.97 9.92 10.12
CA ARG A 176 3.43 9.74 10.09
C ARG A 176 3.79 8.45 10.82
N LEU A 177 4.58 7.59 10.17
CA LEU A 177 5.21 6.43 10.81
C LEU A 177 6.67 6.72 11.13
N ALA A 178 7.13 6.27 12.29
CA ALA A 178 8.52 6.25 12.69
C ALA A 178 9.07 4.82 12.71
N SER A 179 10.24 4.58 12.12
CA SER A 179 10.95 3.30 12.15
C SER A 179 12.46 3.51 11.93
N LEU A 180 13.22 2.42 11.81
CA LEU A 180 14.64 2.45 11.46
C LEU A 180 14.86 2.21 9.96
N ALA A 181 15.69 3.04 9.35
CA ALA A 181 16.19 2.90 7.99
C ALA A 181 17.65 2.42 7.99
N PHE A 182 17.99 1.48 7.11
CA PHE A 182 19.31 0.83 7.12
C PHE A 182 20.14 1.10 5.86
N LYS A 183 19.51 1.45 4.73
CA LYS A 183 20.24 1.57 3.46
C LYS A 183 20.98 2.91 3.40
N GLY A 184 22.31 2.84 3.40
CA GLY A 184 23.19 4.03 3.39
C GLY A 184 23.44 4.62 4.78
N GLU A 185 23.07 3.88 5.84
CA GLU A 185 23.19 4.26 7.25
C GLU A 185 24.06 3.22 7.98
N ASP A 186 24.43 3.50 9.23
CA ASP A 186 25.21 2.59 10.08
C ASP A 186 24.46 1.27 10.37
N VAL A 187 25.17 0.25 10.85
CA VAL A 187 24.66 -1.12 11.13
C VAL A 187 23.48 -1.12 12.12
N HIS A 188 23.38 -0.09 12.96
CA HIS A 188 22.28 0.11 13.90
C HIS A 188 21.00 0.70 13.27
N GLY A 189 21.07 1.20 12.03
CA GLY A 189 20.00 1.92 11.36
C GLY A 189 19.79 3.33 11.93
N ALA A 190 19.28 4.24 11.10
CA ALA A 190 18.93 5.60 11.48
C ALA A 190 17.42 5.76 11.65
N GLU A 191 16.99 6.54 12.65
CA GLU A 191 15.58 6.90 12.80
C GLU A 191 15.08 7.62 11.55
N ALA A 192 13.89 7.22 11.12
CA ALA A 192 13.32 7.65 9.87
C ALA A 192 11.80 7.79 10.00
N THR A 193 11.24 8.72 9.25
CA THR A 193 9.79 8.92 9.22
C THR A 193 9.24 8.83 7.81
N TRP A 194 8.05 8.27 7.70
CA TRP A 194 7.29 8.13 6.45
C TRP A 194 5.94 8.81 6.61
N ILE A 195 5.53 9.59 5.61
CA ILE A 195 4.16 10.04 5.51
C ILE A 195 3.35 8.93 4.85
N VAL A 196 2.23 8.57 5.47
CA VAL A 196 1.42 7.43 5.05
C VAL A 196 -0.06 7.80 4.97
N THR A 197 -0.84 6.91 4.38
CA THR A 197 -2.28 7.06 4.19
C THR A 197 -3.07 6.42 5.33
N ALA A 198 -4.35 6.78 5.46
CA ALA A 198 -5.25 6.23 6.49
C ALA A 198 -5.32 4.69 6.52
N PRO A 199 -5.32 3.94 5.40
CA PRO A 199 -5.29 2.48 5.42
C PRO A 199 -4.05 1.90 6.11
N VAL A 200 -2.88 2.54 5.97
CA VAL A 200 -1.67 2.15 6.69
C VAL A 200 -1.84 2.38 8.20
N ALA A 201 -2.41 3.52 8.58
CA ALA A 201 -2.70 3.82 9.99
C ALA A 201 -3.64 2.77 10.61
N ARG A 202 -4.68 2.33 9.90
CA ARG A 202 -5.57 1.24 10.36
C ARG A 202 -4.84 -0.09 10.52
N ALA A 203 -3.96 -0.46 9.58
CA ALA A 203 -3.14 -1.66 9.70
C ALA A 203 -2.23 -1.62 10.94
N ILE A 204 -1.64 -0.46 11.27
CA ILE A 204 -0.87 -0.28 12.50
C ILE A 204 -1.75 -0.45 13.74
N ALA A 205 -2.93 0.16 13.78
CA ALA A 205 -3.85 0.01 14.90
C ALA A 205 -4.27 -1.46 15.13
N VAL A 206 -4.51 -2.22 14.06
CA VAL A 206 -4.78 -3.67 14.13
C VAL A 206 -3.58 -4.42 14.70
N LEU A 207 -2.35 -4.12 14.24
CA LEU A 207 -1.14 -4.77 14.76
C LEU A 207 -0.88 -4.44 16.24
N GLU A 208 -1.16 -3.21 16.67
CA GLU A 208 -1.04 -2.81 18.07
C GLU A 208 -2.03 -3.54 18.98
N ARG A 209 -3.25 -3.81 18.50
CA ARG A 209 -4.25 -4.64 19.20
C ARG A 209 -3.87 -6.12 19.17
N PHE A 210 -3.24 -6.58 18.10
CA PHE A 210 -2.82 -7.97 17.93
C PHE A 210 -1.66 -8.36 18.87
N GLN A 211 -0.71 -7.46 19.08
CA GLN A 211 0.45 -7.75 19.94
C GLN A 211 0.13 -7.53 21.42
N PRO A 212 0.70 -8.34 22.33
CA PRO A 212 0.72 -8.05 23.76
C PRO A 212 1.33 -6.68 24.08
N GLN A 213 1.01 -6.12 25.25
CA GLN A 213 1.49 -4.79 25.64
C GLN A 213 3.02 -4.73 25.79
N ASP A 214 3.65 -5.81 26.25
CA ASP A 214 5.09 -5.95 26.49
C ASP A 214 5.88 -6.27 25.20
N GLN A 215 5.20 -6.56 24.09
CA GLN A 215 5.83 -6.86 22.81
C GLN A 215 6.06 -5.55 22.02
N PRO A 216 7.32 -5.08 21.87
CA PRO A 216 7.59 -3.80 21.24
C PRO A 216 7.41 -3.84 19.71
N TYR A 217 7.78 -4.94 19.04
CA TYR A 217 7.71 -5.04 17.57
C TYR A 217 6.34 -5.49 17.09
N LEU A 218 5.77 -4.74 16.16
CA LEU A 218 4.42 -4.97 15.66
C LEU A 218 4.28 -6.23 14.78
N LEU A 219 5.36 -6.61 14.07
CA LEU A 219 5.38 -7.75 13.15
C LEU A 219 5.99 -9.02 13.77
N ALA A 220 6.11 -9.07 15.09
CA ALA A 220 6.49 -10.30 15.75
C ALA A 220 5.46 -11.42 15.47
N PRO A 221 5.88 -12.70 15.34
CA PRO A 221 4.95 -13.81 15.23
C PRO A 221 3.92 -13.79 16.36
N ALA A 222 2.77 -14.41 16.10
CA ALA A 222 1.77 -14.63 17.13
C ALA A 222 2.44 -15.16 18.43
N PRO A 223 2.16 -14.54 19.59
CA PRO A 223 2.71 -14.97 20.87
C PRO A 223 2.47 -16.46 21.07
N SER A 224 3.57 -17.19 21.25
CA SER A 224 3.51 -18.62 21.53
C SER A 224 4.43 -18.92 22.71
N PRO A 225 3.96 -19.66 23.73
CA PRO A 225 4.81 -20.05 24.86
C PRO A 225 6.04 -20.88 24.44
N ARG A 226 6.08 -21.38 23.20
CA ARG A 226 7.14 -22.25 22.67
C ARG A 226 8.19 -21.53 21.81
N ARG A 227 8.11 -20.22 21.56
CA ARG A 227 9.05 -19.51 20.68
C ARG A 227 9.69 -18.32 21.40
N ARG A 228 10.96 -18.48 21.79
CA ARG A 228 11.85 -17.38 22.20
C ARG A 228 12.96 -17.24 21.15
N SER A 229 12.90 -16.18 20.34
CA SER A 229 13.92 -15.83 19.34
C SER A 229 14.64 -14.56 19.76
N ALA A 230 15.95 -14.46 19.50
CA ALA A 230 16.78 -13.29 19.82
C ALA A 230 16.36 -12.03 19.04
N PHE A 231 15.86 -12.20 17.80
CA PHE A 231 15.10 -11.19 17.08
C PHE A 231 13.67 -11.70 16.86
N PRO A 232 12.65 -11.04 17.43
CA PRO A 232 11.33 -11.59 17.48
C PRO A 232 10.57 -11.44 16.17
N VAL A 233 11.18 -11.07 15.04
CA VAL A 233 10.47 -10.76 13.78
C VAL A 233 10.91 -11.71 12.65
N PRO A 234 10.00 -12.21 11.78
CA PRO A 234 10.35 -13.16 10.73
C PRO A 234 11.35 -12.60 9.71
N ASN A 235 12.19 -13.45 9.11
CA ASN A 235 13.03 -13.04 7.97
C ASN A 235 12.20 -12.90 6.67
N SER A 236 12.78 -12.33 5.61
CA SER A 236 12.06 -12.08 4.34
C SER A 236 11.55 -13.36 3.66
N ASN A 237 12.24 -14.50 3.84
CA ASN A 237 11.80 -15.78 3.29
C ASN A 237 10.51 -16.28 3.97
N THR A 238 10.39 -16.11 5.28
CA THR A 238 9.13 -16.40 5.99
C THR A 238 8.01 -15.49 5.50
N THR A 239 8.27 -14.18 5.36
CA THR A 239 7.28 -13.25 4.81
C THR A 239 6.81 -13.64 3.40
N ASN A 240 7.74 -14.04 2.51
CA ASN A 240 7.37 -14.54 1.17
C ASN A 240 6.49 -15.81 1.25
N LYS A 241 6.78 -16.74 2.17
CA LYS A 241 5.93 -17.92 2.39
C LYS A 241 4.56 -17.55 2.95
N ASP A 242 4.48 -16.53 3.79
CA ASP A 242 3.21 -16.03 4.33
C ASP A 242 2.37 -15.34 3.26
N ILE A 243 3.02 -14.62 2.33
CA ILE A 243 2.35 -14.03 1.16
C ILE A 243 1.76 -15.13 0.29
N THR A 244 2.55 -16.16 -0.06
CA THR A 244 2.04 -17.31 -0.81
C THR A 244 0.89 -18.00 -0.08
N PHE A 245 0.99 -18.11 1.25
CA PHE A 245 -0.08 -18.69 2.08
C PHE A 245 -1.38 -17.90 2.00
N LEU A 246 -1.30 -16.56 2.04
CA LEU A 246 -2.45 -15.68 1.84
C LEU A 246 -3.03 -15.82 0.44
N ILE A 247 -2.19 -15.87 -0.60
CA ILE A 247 -2.64 -16.04 -1.99
C ILE A 247 -3.42 -17.36 -2.12
N SER A 248 -2.86 -18.47 -1.63
CA SER A 248 -3.56 -19.77 -1.65
C SER A 248 -4.88 -19.75 -0.90
N TRP A 249 -4.93 -19.06 0.26
CA TRP A 249 -6.17 -18.93 1.02
C TRP A 249 -7.23 -18.11 0.26
N ILE A 250 -6.84 -16.98 -0.34
CA ILE A 250 -7.75 -16.13 -1.12
C ILE A 250 -8.31 -16.91 -2.30
N THR A 251 -7.44 -17.58 -3.08
CA THR A 251 -7.87 -18.39 -4.23
C THR A 251 -8.85 -19.47 -3.79
N ALA A 252 -8.53 -20.26 -2.77
CA ALA A 252 -9.42 -21.32 -2.28
C ALA A 252 -10.75 -20.76 -1.74
N TYR A 253 -10.73 -19.63 -1.03
CA TYR A 253 -11.92 -18.97 -0.50
C TYR A 253 -12.83 -18.45 -1.62
N CYS A 254 -12.25 -17.88 -2.67
CA CYS A 254 -12.98 -17.41 -3.85
C CYS A 254 -13.55 -18.57 -4.66
N ASP A 255 -12.79 -19.64 -4.86
CA ASP A 255 -13.24 -20.83 -5.60
C ASP A 255 -14.43 -21.50 -4.90
N ASP A 256 -14.34 -21.73 -3.58
CA ASP A 256 -15.41 -22.32 -2.75
C ASP A 256 -16.72 -21.51 -2.80
N ARG A 257 -16.61 -20.18 -2.93
CA ARG A 257 -17.75 -19.25 -2.97
C ARG A 257 -18.11 -18.77 -4.37
N SER A 258 -17.47 -19.32 -5.41
CA SER A 258 -17.65 -18.92 -6.81
C SER A 258 -17.52 -17.40 -7.03
N ARG A 259 -16.54 -16.76 -6.39
CA ARG A 259 -16.28 -15.31 -6.48
C ARG A 259 -15.30 -14.98 -7.62
N PRO A 260 -15.50 -13.86 -8.34
CA PRO A 260 -14.59 -13.44 -9.41
C PRO A 260 -13.27 -12.82 -8.90
N ASP A 261 -13.17 -12.50 -7.61
CA ASP A 261 -12.03 -11.79 -7.00
C ASP A 261 -10.79 -12.67 -6.75
N GLY A 262 -10.77 -13.89 -7.28
CA GLY A 262 -9.63 -14.79 -7.16
C GLY A 262 -8.37 -14.20 -7.77
N ILE A 263 -7.21 -14.51 -7.20
CA ILE A 263 -5.93 -14.05 -7.74
C ILE A 263 -5.60 -14.88 -8.99
N PRO A 264 -5.45 -14.27 -10.19
CA PRO A 264 -5.20 -15.02 -11.42
C PRO A 264 -3.90 -15.83 -11.36
N LEU A 265 -3.92 -17.00 -12.00
CA LEU A 265 -2.73 -17.84 -12.15
C LEU A 265 -1.76 -17.23 -13.17
N GLU A 266 -0.48 -17.25 -12.82
CA GLU A 266 0.61 -16.90 -13.72
C GLU A 266 1.21 -18.19 -14.30
N ARG A 267 1.06 -18.41 -15.62
CA ARG A 267 1.53 -19.63 -16.31
C ARG A 267 1.03 -20.92 -15.65
N GLY A 268 -0.24 -20.93 -15.26
CA GLY A 268 -0.90 -22.09 -14.62
C GLY A 268 -0.49 -22.35 -13.17
N ARG A 269 0.18 -21.40 -12.49
CA ARG A 269 0.59 -21.51 -11.08
C ARG A 269 0.22 -20.25 -10.31
N LEU A 270 0.08 -20.37 -8.98
CA LEU A 270 -0.09 -19.19 -8.13
C LEU A 270 1.10 -18.25 -8.29
N PRO A 271 0.86 -16.93 -8.39
CA PRO A 271 1.93 -15.96 -8.61
C PRO A 271 2.92 -15.97 -7.43
N ARG A 272 4.21 -15.86 -7.75
CA ARG A 272 5.28 -15.81 -6.74
C ARG A 272 5.61 -14.37 -6.40
N LEU A 273 4.90 -13.84 -5.41
CA LEU A 273 5.14 -12.49 -4.92
C LEU A 273 6.29 -12.44 -3.91
N THR A 274 7.16 -11.45 -4.05
CA THR A 274 8.28 -11.19 -3.13
C THR A 274 8.13 -9.83 -2.47
N THR A 275 8.72 -9.65 -1.28
CA THR A 275 8.64 -8.39 -0.55
C THR A 275 9.11 -7.16 -1.37
N ARG A 276 10.08 -7.33 -2.27
CA ARG A 276 10.61 -6.26 -3.13
C ARG A 276 9.62 -5.79 -4.19
N GLN A 277 8.71 -6.66 -4.65
CA GLN A 277 7.76 -6.32 -5.72
C GLN A 277 6.74 -5.29 -5.25
N PHE A 278 6.21 -5.38 -4.02
CA PHE A 278 5.27 -4.37 -3.50
C PHE A 278 5.83 -2.95 -3.57
N ARG A 279 7.08 -2.78 -3.12
CA ARG A 279 7.79 -1.49 -3.20
C ARG A 279 7.99 -1.03 -4.64
N ARG A 280 8.39 -1.93 -5.55
CA ARG A 280 8.59 -1.64 -6.98
C ARG A 280 7.27 -1.25 -7.67
N THR A 281 6.19 -1.95 -7.38
CA THR A 281 4.87 -1.66 -7.94
C THR A 281 4.35 -0.31 -7.46
N LEU A 282 4.50 0.04 -6.18
CA LEU A 282 4.12 1.39 -5.73
C LEU A 282 4.99 2.46 -6.42
N ALA A 283 6.29 2.22 -6.57
CA ALA A 283 7.20 3.15 -7.23
C ALA A 283 6.77 3.40 -8.68
N TRP A 284 6.39 2.34 -9.38
CA TRP A 284 5.81 2.39 -10.73
C TRP A 284 4.56 3.28 -10.80
N PHE A 285 3.62 3.15 -9.85
CA PHE A 285 2.41 3.98 -9.83
C PHE A 285 2.71 5.44 -9.52
N ILE A 286 3.63 5.70 -8.59
CA ILE A 286 4.03 7.06 -8.21
C ILE A 286 4.72 7.75 -9.40
N ALA A 287 5.66 7.10 -10.08
CA ALA A 287 6.41 7.67 -11.21
C ALA A 287 5.51 8.13 -12.38
N ARG A 288 4.35 7.49 -12.56
CA ARG A 288 3.37 7.79 -13.63
C ARG A 288 2.48 9.00 -13.34
N ARG A 289 2.62 9.64 -12.17
CA ARG A 289 1.90 10.87 -11.84
C ARG A 289 2.75 12.10 -12.19
N PRO A 290 2.14 13.23 -12.59
CA PRO A 290 2.86 14.51 -12.71
C PRO A 290 3.62 14.85 -11.42
N GLY A 291 4.92 15.14 -11.50
CA GLY A 291 5.79 15.36 -10.34
C GLY A 291 6.13 14.09 -9.52
N GLY A 292 5.68 12.93 -9.98
CA GLY A 292 5.78 11.64 -9.31
C GLY A 292 7.21 11.15 -9.10
N ALA A 293 8.14 11.43 -10.03
CA ALA A 293 9.55 11.08 -9.86
C ALA A 293 10.19 11.77 -8.64
N ILE A 294 9.88 13.04 -8.43
CA ILE A 294 10.37 13.85 -7.30
C ILE A 294 9.69 13.39 -6.00
N ALA A 295 8.35 13.24 -6.04
CA ALA A 295 7.58 12.75 -4.89
C ALA A 295 8.02 11.34 -4.46
N GLY A 296 8.30 10.47 -5.43
CA GLY A 296 8.85 9.14 -5.22
C GLY A 296 10.23 9.18 -4.59
N ALA A 297 11.18 9.93 -5.16
CA ALA A 297 12.52 10.06 -4.60
C ALA A 297 12.50 10.51 -3.12
N LEU A 298 11.63 11.46 -2.77
CA LEU A 298 11.39 11.91 -1.40
C LEU A 298 10.78 10.80 -0.51
N GLN A 299 9.67 10.18 -0.95
CA GLN A 299 8.98 9.12 -0.19
C GLN A 299 9.86 7.90 0.06
N TYR A 300 10.69 7.55 -0.91
CA TYR A 300 11.54 6.36 -0.86
C TYR A 300 12.92 6.61 -0.24
N ARG A 301 13.20 7.86 0.17
CA ARG A 301 14.49 8.32 0.71
C ARG A 301 15.65 7.87 -0.18
N HIS A 302 15.49 8.02 -1.49
CA HIS A 302 16.58 7.80 -2.44
C HIS A 302 17.41 9.08 -2.54
N GLN A 303 18.72 8.98 -2.32
CA GLN A 303 19.65 10.13 -2.35
C GLN A 303 19.76 10.78 -3.74
N CYS A 304 19.19 10.16 -4.78
CA CYS A 304 19.10 10.73 -6.13
C CYS A 304 17.84 10.22 -6.85
N ILE A 305 17.25 11.06 -7.70
CA ILE A 305 16.11 10.74 -8.58
C ILE A 305 16.45 9.57 -9.51
N GLN A 306 17.71 9.45 -9.95
CA GLN A 306 18.22 8.34 -10.76
C GLN A 306 18.07 6.96 -10.08
N MET A 307 18.13 6.87 -8.74
CA MET A 307 17.89 5.60 -8.04
C MET A 307 16.42 5.22 -8.00
N PHE A 308 15.51 6.20 -8.02
CA PHE A 308 14.07 5.95 -8.16
C PHE A 308 13.72 5.56 -9.60
N GLU A 309 14.38 6.17 -10.59
CA GLU A 309 14.33 5.74 -12.00
C GLU A 309 14.81 4.29 -12.17
N GLY A 310 15.79 3.83 -11.39
CA GLY A 310 16.19 2.40 -11.36
C GLY A 310 15.10 1.44 -10.83
N TYR A 311 14.15 1.91 -9.99
CA TYR A 311 12.94 1.13 -9.64
C TYR A 311 11.92 1.13 -10.79
N ALA A 312 11.91 2.20 -11.57
CA ALA A 312 11.19 2.36 -12.83
C ALA A 312 11.99 1.89 -14.06
N GLY A 313 12.96 0.97 -13.87
CA GLY A 313 13.59 0.17 -14.92
C GLY A 313 14.84 0.76 -15.59
N THR A 314 16.01 0.21 -15.22
CA THR A 314 17.19 0.13 -16.08
C THR A 314 17.67 -1.32 -16.11
N SER A 315 17.03 -2.19 -16.91
CA SER A 315 17.59 -3.47 -17.42
C SER A 315 16.55 -4.27 -18.23
N ASP A 316 16.95 -4.76 -19.41
CA ASP A 316 16.36 -5.79 -20.32
C ASP A 316 14.86 -5.80 -20.66
N SER A 317 13.99 -5.05 -19.98
CA SER A 317 12.54 -5.17 -20.13
C SER A 317 11.89 -4.09 -21.00
N GLY A 318 12.64 -3.20 -21.68
CA GLY A 318 12.08 -2.12 -22.50
C GLY A 318 11.18 -1.12 -21.75
N PHE A 319 11.17 -1.17 -20.41
CA PHE A 319 10.14 -0.53 -19.58
C PHE A 319 10.28 1.00 -19.50
N ARG A 320 11.52 1.51 -19.57
CA ARG A 320 11.76 2.94 -19.68
C ARG A 320 11.12 3.48 -20.97
N ASP A 321 11.31 2.75 -22.06
CA ASP A 321 10.75 3.08 -23.37
C ASP A 321 9.21 2.95 -23.36
N GLU A 322 8.64 1.97 -22.64
CA GLU A 322 7.19 1.84 -22.44
C GLU A 322 6.59 3.00 -21.62
N VAL A 323 7.25 3.42 -20.53
CA VAL A 323 6.80 4.58 -19.74
C VAL A 323 6.93 5.86 -20.54
N GLU A 324 8.03 6.02 -21.27
CA GLU A 324 8.25 7.13 -22.17
C GLU A 324 7.17 7.19 -23.25
N ALA A 325 6.84 6.06 -23.89
CA ALA A 325 5.80 5.97 -24.91
C ALA A 325 4.41 6.33 -24.36
N GLU A 326 4.06 5.86 -23.17
CA GLU A 326 2.79 6.18 -22.52
C GLU A 326 2.72 7.64 -22.05
N GLN A 327 3.81 8.19 -21.51
CA GLN A 327 3.89 9.60 -21.16
C GLN A 327 3.81 10.49 -22.41
N ALA A 328 4.47 10.10 -23.50
CA ALA A 328 4.40 10.80 -24.78
C ALA A 328 2.98 10.75 -25.36
N LEU A 329 2.27 9.62 -25.22
CA LEU A 329 0.88 9.49 -25.65
C LEU A 329 -0.07 10.38 -24.84
N ALA A 330 0.00 10.33 -23.51
CA ALA A 330 -0.82 11.17 -22.64
C ALA A 330 -0.54 12.67 -22.85
N ARG A 331 0.73 13.03 -23.03
CA ARG A 331 1.15 14.38 -23.43
C ARG A 331 0.58 14.75 -24.80
N GLY A 332 0.65 13.86 -25.77
CA GLY A 332 0.11 14.05 -27.11
C GLY A 332 -1.40 14.29 -27.11
N GLN A 333 -2.17 13.58 -26.28
CA GLN A 333 -3.61 13.81 -26.12
C GLN A 333 -3.89 15.24 -25.66
N LEU A 334 -3.22 15.66 -24.58
CA LEU A 334 -3.40 16.99 -24.01
C LEU A 334 -2.97 18.10 -24.99
N LEU A 335 -1.88 17.89 -25.74
CA LEU A 335 -1.41 18.86 -26.74
C LEU A 335 -2.31 18.90 -27.97
N ALA A 336 -2.95 17.79 -28.35
CA ALA A 336 -3.92 17.75 -29.44
C ALA A 336 -5.19 18.53 -29.06
N GLU A 337 -5.69 18.33 -27.84
CA GLU A 337 -6.80 19.12 -27.29
C GLU A 337 -6.45 20.60 -27.23
N MET A 338 -5.27 20.96 -26.70
CA MET A 338 -4.81 22.34 -26.66
C MET A 338 -4.63 22.95 -28.06
N GLY A 339 -4.14 22.17 -29.04
CA GLY A 339 -3.92 22.66 -30.40
C GLY A 339 -5.21 22.88 -31.18
N ALA A 340 -6.27 22.12 -30.87
CA ALA A 340 -7.59 22.22 -31.47
C ALA A 340 -8.44 23.38 -30.93
N ASP A 341 -8.08 23.91 -29.76
CA ASP A 341 -8.74 25.07 -29.17
C ASP A 341 -8.33 26.35 -29.93
N GLU A 342 -9.27 26.89 -30.72
CA GLU A 342 -9.11 28.14 -31.50
C GLU A 342 -9.11 29.38 -30.60
N ASP A 343 -9.77 29.31 -29.44
CA ASP A 343 -9.85 30.40 -28.47
C ASP A 343 -8.72 30.34 -27.43
N ARG A 344 -7.70 29.48 -27.66
CA ARG A 344 -6.62 29.31 -26.70
C ARG A 344 -5.85 30.62 -26.50
N PRO A 345 -5.49 30.96 -25.26
CA PRO A 345 -4.66 32.13 -24.99
C PRO A 345 -3.23 31.95 -25.52
N THR A 346 -2.66 33.02 -26.07
CA THR A 346 -1.28 33.02 -26.60
C THR A 346 -0.25 32.69 -25.52
N LEU A 347 0.69 31.82 -25.86
CA LEU A 347 1.83 31.47 -25.02
C LEU A 347 2.86 32.59 -24.98
N SER A 348 3.25 33.01 -23.78
CA SER A 348 4.27 34.04 -23.54
C SER A 348 5.62 33.44 -23.12
N GLY A 349 6.65 34.27 -22.95
CA GLY A 349 7.98 33.83 -22.51
C GLY A 349 8.99 33.59 -23.64
N PRO A 350 10.25 33.26 -23.31
CA PRO A 350 11.35 33.15 -24.28
C PRO A 350 11.09 32.21 -25.45
N ALA A 351 10.33 31.12 -25.23
CA ALA A 351 9.97 30.15 -26.26
C ALA A 351 8.48 30.16 -26.59
N GLY A 352 7.72 31.20 -26.22
CA GLY A 352 6.26 31.28 -26.44
C GLY A 352 5.86 31.12 -27.91
N ALA A 353 6.45 31.92 -28.80
CA ALA A 353 6.20 31.84 -30.24
C ALA A 353 6.57 30.47 -30.85
N GLU A 354 7.64 29.85 -30.35
CA GLU A 354 8.04 28.51 -30.79
C GLU A 354 7.06 27.44 -30.30
N ALA A 355 6.55 27.58 -29.08
CA ALA A 355 5.52 26.69 -28.55
C ALA A 355 4.25 26.73 -29.41
N GLU A 356 3.79 27.93 -29.79
CA GLU A 356 2.65 28.10 -30.69
C GLU A 356 2.88 27.46 -32.05
N ALA A 357 4.07 27.67 -32.65
CA ALA A 357 4.41 27.07 -33.93
C ALA A 357 4.41 25.53 -33.87
N ARG A 358 4.98 24.94 -32.81
CA ARG A 358 5.00 23.48 -32.62
C ARG A 358 3.61 22.91 -32.31
N LEU A 359 2.78 23.63 -31.55
CA LEU A 359 1.37 23.26 -31.33
C LEU A 359 0.56 23.30 -32.63
N ALA A 360 0.71 24.36 -33.42
CA ALA A 360 0.00 24.51 -34.69
C ALA A 360 0.41 23.43 -35.70
N GLU A 361 1.69 23.08 -35.77
CA GLU A 361 2.16 21.94 -36.57
C GLU A 361 1.54 20.63 -36.08
N PHE A 362 1.55 20.37 -34.77
CA PHE A 362 1.00 19.14 -34.21
C PHE A 362 -0.53 19.02 -34.41
N ALA A 363 -1.25 20.15 -34.34
CA ALA A 363 -2.68 20.23 -34.59
C ALA A 363 -3.02 19.79 -36.02
N ARG A 364 -2.19 20.12 -37.04
CA ARG A 364 -2.39 19.66 -38.43
C ARG A 364 -2.45 18.14 -38.59
N HIS A 365 -1.80 17.41 -37.68
CA HIS A 365 -1.76 15.94 -37.71
C HIS A 365 -2.79 15.29 -36.79
N THR A 366 -3.36 16.05 -35.85
CA THR A 366 -4.25 15.55 -34.80
C THR A 366 -5.68 16.06 -34.88
N VAL A 367 -5.94 17.06 -35.74
CA VAL A 367 -7.27 17.63 -35.99
C VAL A 367 -7.66 17.39 -37.45
N PHE A 368 -8.81 16.75 -37.67
CA PHE A 368 -9.41 16.53 -38.99
C PHE A 368 -10.87 16.98 -38.95
N ASP A 369 -11.28 17.88 -39.87
CA ASP A 369 -12.63 18.47 -39.92
C ASP A 369 -13.12 19.01 -38.56
N GLY A 370 -12.21 19.64 -37.79
CA GLY A 370 -12.53 20.21 -36.46
C GLY A 370 -12.66 19.17 -35.34
N GLN A 371 -12.42 17.89 -35.61
CA GLN A 371 -12.44 16.82 -34.60
C GLN A 371 -11.03 16.35 -34.24
N VAL A 372 -10.76 16.24 -32.93
CA VAL A 372 -9.51 15.69 -32.40
C VAL A 372 -9.48 14.18 -32.57
N VAL A 373 -8.32 13.62 -32.98
CA VAL A 373 -8.11 12.18 -33.05
C VAL A 373 -8.29 11.55 -31.67
N THR A 374 -9.37 10.80 -31.49
CA THR A 374 -9.66 10.04 -30.26
C THR A 374 -9.14 8.61 -30.28
N ASP A 375 -8.77 8.09 -31.47
CA ASP A 375 -8.18 6.75 -31.61
C ASP A 375 -6.74 6.71 -31.09
N GLU A 376 -6.54 5.96 -30.01
CA GLU A 376 -5.27 5.85 -29.31
C GLU A 376 -4.14 5.29 -30.20
N ALA A 377 -4.44 4.29 -31.04
CA ALA A 377 -3.45 3.68 -31.93
C ALA A 377 -2.96 4.65 -33.02
N ARG A 378 -3.87 5.45 -33.58
CA ARG A 378 -3.55 6.53 -34.52
C ARG A 378 -2.78 7.65 -33.85
N LEU A 379 -3.19 8.09 -32.67
CA LEU A 379 -2.46 9.13 -31.93
C LEU A 379 -1.05 8.69 -31.56
N ARG A 380 -0.87 7.43 -31.14
CA ARG A 380 0.46 6.84 -30.86
C ARG A 380 1.39 6.94 -32.08
N ARG A 381 0.88 6.68 -33.29
CA ARG A 381 1.64 6.84 -34.54
C ARG A 381 1.98 8.29 -34.87
N ILE A 382 1.06 9.22 -34.59
CA ILE A 382 1.28 10.65 -34.81
C ILE A 382 2.35 11.17 -33.84
N VAL A 383 2.22 10.89 -32.54
CA VAL A 383 3.21 11.27 -31.52
C VAL A 383 4.59 10.70 -31.85
N ALA A 384 4.69 9.44 -32.25
CA ALA A 384 5.98 8.83 -32.60
C ALA A 384 6.71 9.52 -33.78
N ARG A 385 5.99 10.23 -34.66
CA ARG A 385 6.55 10.89 -35.85
C ARG A 385 6.65 12.41 -35.72
N HIS A 386 5.76 13.02 -34.94
CA HIS A 386 5.52 14.45 -34.90
C HIS A 386 5.48 14.99 -33.46
N ASP A 387 6.16 14.34 -32.49
CA ASP A 387 6.20 14.82 -31.10
C ASP A 387 6.67 16.30 -31.06
N PRO A 388 5.83 17.23 -30.58
CA PRO A 388 6.21 18.64 -30.52
C PRO A 388 7.24 18.93 -29.41
N HIS A 389 7.57 17.93 -28.56
CA HIS A 389 8.49 18.04 -27.44
C HIS A 389 8.15 19.20 -26.49
N LEU A 390 6.85 19.38 -26.23
CA LEU A 390 6.30 20.38 -25.31
C LEU A 390 5.89 19.74 -23.99
N TYR A 391 6.62 20.03 -22.91
CA TYR A 391 6.37 19.41 -21.60
C TYR A 391 5.61 20.39 -20.71
N LEU A 392 4.34 20.09 -20.46
CA LEU A 392 3.45 20.93 -19.66
C LEU A 392 3.73 20.75 -18.17
N GLY A 393 3.95 21.84 -17.45
CA GLY A 393 4.20 21.85 -16.01
C GLY A 393 3.38 22.94 -15.30
N THR A 394 3.38 22.93 -13.96
CA THR A 394 2.62 23.90 -13.16
C THR A 394 3.11 25.33 -13.34
N PHE A 395 4.43 25.55 -13.31
CA PHE A 395 5.03 26.88 -13.36
C PHE A 395 5.51 27.30 -14.74
N VAL A 396 5.80 26.35 -15.63
CA VAL A 396 6.29 26.59 -16.98
C VAL A 396 5.85 25.47 -17.92
N THR A 397 5.72 25.81 -19.21
CA THR A 397 5.71 24.86 -20.32
C THR A 397 7.11 24.82 -20.93
N CYS A 398 7.76 23.66 -20.94
CA CYS A 398 9.10 23.51 -21.50
C CYS A 398 9.02 23.16 -23.00
N VAL A 399 9.46 24.09 -23.85
CA VAL A 399 9.68 23.90 -25.28
C VAL A 399 11.06 23.30 -25.46
N TYR A 400 11.15 21.97 -25.32
CA TYR A 400 12.44 21.33 -25.19
C TYR A 400 13.27 21.48 -26.46
N ASN A 401 14.42 22.10 -26.29
CA ASN A 401 15.52 22.15 -27.24
C ASN A 401 16.81 21.88 -26.42
N PRO A 402 17.56 20.81 -26.74
CA PRO A 402 18.74 20.41 -25.96
C PRO A 402 19.84 21.47 -25.95
N ASP A 403 20.02 22.23 -27.03
CA ASP A 403 21.13 23.19 -27.20
C ASP A 403 21.05 24.39 -26.24
N ARG A 404 19.85 24.64 -25.69
CA ARG A 404 19.58 25.74 -24.76
C ARG A 404 18.95 25.26 -23.44
N ALA A 405 18.94 23.95 -23.18
CA ALA A 405 18.40 23.36 -21.97
C ALA A 405 19.38 23.50 -20.79
N LEU A 406 19.07 24.38 -19.84
CA LEU A 406 19.89 24.54 -18.61
C LEU A 406 19.79 23.36 -17.62
N CYS A 407 18.80 22.49 -17.81
CA CYS A 407 18.59 21.30 -16.97
C CYS A 407 19.52 20.13 -17.30
N ARG A 408 20.41 20.27 -18.31
CA ARG A 408 21.35 19.23 -18.70
C ARG A 408 22.78 19.67 -18.39
N THR A 409 23.55 18.77 -17.79
CA THR A 409 25.02 18.89 -17.71
C THR A 409 25.66 18.28 -18.95
N SER A 410 26.81 18.80 -19.38
CA SER A 410 27.52 18.42 -20.62
C SER A 410 27.90 16.94 -20.73
N ASN A 411 27.81 16.18 -19.63
CA ASN A 411 28.15 14.76 -19.55
C ASN A 411 26.94 13.82 -19.32
N ALA A 412 25.70 14.32 -19.40
CA ALA A 412 24.51 13.49 -19.21
C ALA A 412 24.22 12.64 -20.48
N PRO A 413 24.16 11.29 -20.39
CA PRO A 413 23.78 10.43 -21.49
C PRO A 413 22.49 10.89 -22.18
N GLY A 414 22.49 10.82 -23.50
CA GLY A 414 21.52 11.44 -24.39
C GLY A 414 20.18 10.72 -24.46
N ASP A 415 19.27 11.00 -23.52
CA ASP A 415 17.91 10.44 -23.56
C ASP A 415 16.88 11.37 -24.23
N GLY A 416 17.29 12.33 -25.08
CA GLY A 416 16.35 13.13 -25.89
C GLY A 416 15.30 13.99 -25.14
N GLN A 417 15.32 14.04 -23.81
CA GLN A 417 14.27 14.65 -22.97
C GLN A 417 14.81 15.64 -21.90
N PRO A 418 13.97 16.55 -21.37
CA PRO A 418 14.35 17.45 -20.27
C PRO A 418 14.42 16.75 -18.91
N VAL A 419 15.42 17.09 -18.10
CA VAL A 419 15.50 16.68 -16.69
C VAL A 419 14.74 17.68 -15.83
N LEU A 420 13.45 17.41 -15.58
CA LEU A 420 12.56 18.37 -14.90
C LEU A 420 13.03 18.73 -13.48
N ALA A 421 13.77 17.85 -12.81
CA ALA A 421 14.30 18.08 -11.46
C ALA A 421 15.34 19.21 -11.40
N ASP A 422 16.12 19.36 -12.47
CA ASP A 422 17.19 20.36 -12.60
C ASP A 422 16.71 21.58 -13.41
N CYS A 423 15.40 21.71 -13.60
CA CYS A 423 14.82 22.80 -14.38
C CYS A 423 15.08 24.16 -13.72
N GLN A 424 15.56 25.12 -14.52
CA GLN A 424 15.77 26.51 -14.12
C GLN A 424 14.78 27.43 -14.86
N PRO A 425 13.49 27.43 -14.47
CA PRO A 425 12.42 28.02 -15.27
C PRO A 425 12.58 29.52 -15.54
N LEU A 426 13.12 30.27 -14.57
CA LEU A 426 13.27 31.73 -14.65
C LEU A 426 14.44 32.20 -15.53
N ALA A 427 15.35 31.28 -15.90
CA ALA A 427 16.56 31.58 -16.67
C ALA A 427 16.67 30.78 -17.99
N CYS A 428 15.97 29.65 -18.08
CA CYS A 428 16.03 28.76 -19.23
C CYS A 428 15.33 29.38 -20.46
N ARG A 429 15.98 29.30 -21.63
CA ARG A 429 15.40 29.78 -22.90
C ARG A 429 14.33 28.86 -23.47
N ASN A 430 14.17 27.64 -22.93
CA ASN A 430 13.08 26.72 -23.29
C ASN A 430 11.74 27.10 -22.66
N THR A 431 11.68 28.15 -21.84
CA THR A 431 10.46 28.46 -21.09
C THR A 431 9.40 29.14 -21.97
N ALA A 432 8.20 28.55 -22.00
CA ALA A 432 6.96 29.17 -22.43
C ALA A 432 5.96 29.21 -21.26
N LEU A 433 5.01 30.14 -21.30
CA LEU A 433 4.07 30.41 -20.22
C LEU A 433 2.63 30.47 -20.75
N THR A 434 1.83 29.51 -20.31
CA THR A 434 0.36 29.60 -20.39
C THR A 434 -0.18 30.62 -19.36
N PRO A 435 -1.43 31.07 -19.49
CA PRO A 435 -2.08 31.87 -18.45
C PRO A 435 -2.10 31.16 -17.09
N ALA A 436 -2.32 29.84 -17.07
CA ALA A 436 -2.26 29.03 -15.86
C ALA A 436 -0.87 29.04 -15.21
N ASN A 437 0.20 28.98 -16.02
CA ASN A 437 1.57 29.11 -15.51
C ASN A 437 1.81 30.48 -14.88
N ARG A 438 1.36 31.55 -15.55
CA ARG A 438 1.46 32.91 -15.01
C ARG A 438 0.70 33.06 -13.71
N GLN A 439 -0.52 32.52 -13.64
CA GLN A 439 -1.33 32.52 -12.42
C GLN A 439 -0.63 31.77 -11.29
N ALA A 440 -0.06 30.60 -11.57
CA ALA A 440 0.72 29.83 -10.59
C ALA A 440 1.95 30.60 -10.09
N LEU A 441 2.69 31.26 -10.99
CA LEU A 441 3.84 32.10 -10.64
C LEU A 441 3.42 33.33 -9.82
N ASN A 442 2.30 33.98 -10.15
CA ASN A 442 1.74 35.09 -9.37
C ASN A 442 1.28 34.63 -7.97
N GLY A 443 0.64 33.47 -7.89
CA GLY A 443 0.28 32.84 -6.62
C GLY A 443 1.52 32.52 -5.77
N HIS A 444 2.59 32.02 -6.39
CA HIS A 444 3.87 31.80 -5.71
C HIS A 444 4.49 33.12 -5.22
N LEU A 445 4.46 34.17 -6.04
CA LEU A 445 4.94 35.50 -5.66
C LEU A 445 4.18 36.05 -4.45
N THR A 446 2.87 35.84 -4.39
CA THR A 446 2.03 36.23 -3.25
C THR A 446 2.44 35.48 -1.98
N LYS A 447 2.63 34.16 -2.05
CA LYS A 447 3.14 33.35 -0.93
C LYS A 447 4.52 33.81 -0.45
N LEU A 448 5.42 34.17 -1.38
CA LEU A 448 6.72 34.73 -1.02
C LEU A 448 6.58 36.07 -0.28
N LYS A 449 5.66 36.94 -0.70
CA LYS A 449 5.36 38.20 0.00
C LYS A 449 4.81 37.96 1.40
N GLU A 450 3.87 37.04 1.56
CA GLU A 450 3.31 36.66 2.87
C GLU A 450 4.39 36.08 3.80
N ALA A 451 5.25 35.22 3.29
CA ALA A 451 6.38 34.67 4.05
C ALA A 451 7.35 35.78 4.49
N LEU A 452 7.66 36.73 3.60
CA LEU A 452 8.51 37.87 3.88
C LEU A 452 7.85 38.92 4.80
N ALA A 453 6.52 38.96 4.91
CA ALA A 453 5.83 39.81 5.89
C ALA A 453 6.15 39.39 7.34
N ASN A 454 6.41 38.09 7.56
CA ASN A 454 6.84 37.53 8.85
C ASN A 454 8.37 37.47 8.99
N ARG A 455 9.10 38.40 8.38
CA ARG A 455 10.58 38.39 8.31
C ARG A 455 11.31 38.31 9.64
N ASP A 456 10.68 38.78 10.73
CA ASP A 456 11.29 38.83 12.06
C ASP A 456 11.44 37.43 12.69
N HIS A 457 10.71 36.43 12.15
CA HIS A 457 10.80 35.02 12.55
C HIS A 457 11.68 34.18 11.60
N LEU A 458 12.33 34.79 10.61
CA LEU A 458 13.15 34.09 9.62
C LEU A 458 14.64 34.28 9.88
N ALA A 459 15.41 33.19 9.78
CA ALA A 459 16.86 33.28 9.84
C ALA A 459 17.40 34.17 8.70
N PRO A 460 18.48 34.96 8.91
CA PRO A 460 18.96 35.95 7.94
C PRO A 460 19.22 35.38 6.53
N TYR A 461 19.79 34.17 6.45
CA TYR A 461 20.05 33.48 5.19
C TYR A 461 18.75 33.09 4.45
N VAL A 462 17.76 32.59 5.19
CA VAL A 462 16.45 32.19 4.62
C VAL A 462 15.73 33.42 4.09
N ARG A 463 15.73 34.52 4.86
CA ARG A 463 15.16 35.80 4.43
C ARG A 463 15.81 36.29 3.13
N HIS A 464 17.15 36.31 3.07
CA HIS A 464 17.87 36.72 1.88
C HIS A 464 17.52 35.87 0.64
N ARG A 465 17.41 34.54 0.80
CA ARG A 465 17.03 33.64 -0.31
C ARG A 465 15.59 33.85 -0.77
N LEU A 466 14.66 34.09 0.14
CA LEU A 466 13.27 34.41 -0.21
C LEU A 466 13.16 35.76 -0.92
N GLU A 467 13.92 36.78 -0.50
CA GLU A 467 14.00 38.08 -1.17
C GLU A 467 14.59 37.97 -2.58
N GLU A 468 15.63 37.16 -2.75
CA GLU A 468 16.23 36.86 -4.05
C GLU A 468 15.24 36.15 -4.98
N GLN A 469 14.56 35.12 -4.49
CA GLN A 469 13.51 34.41 -5.23
C GLN A 469 12.36 35.33 -5.62
N HIS A 470 11.86 36.13 -4.68
CA HIS A 470 10.78 37.08 -4.95
C HIS A 470 11.17 38.08 -6.06
N ARG A 471 12.38 38.67 -5.97
CA ARG A 471 12.89 39.58 -7.00
C ARG A 471 13.04 38.88 -8.36
N ALA A 472 13.61 37.68 -8.39
CA ALA A 472 13.82 36.93 -9.62
C ALA A 472 12.49 36.56 -10.31
N THR A 473 11.51 36.08 -9.54
CA THR A 473 10.18 35.73 -10.06
C THR A 473 9.43 36.96 -10.55
N ALA A 474 9.43 38.06 -9.79
CA ALA A 474 8.79 39.32 -10.21
C ALA A 474 9.41 39.89 -11.49
N ALA A 475 10.74 39.93 -11.57
CA ALA A 475 11.45 40.39 -12.75
C ALA A 475 11.15 39.51 -13.97
N PHE A 476 11.11 38.19 -13.79
CA PHE A 476 10.76 37.25 -14.87
C PHE A 476 9.33 37.48 -15.39
N LEU A 477 8.34 37.60 -14.51
CA LEU A 477 6.95 37.83 -14.89
C LEU A 477 6.75 39.16 -15.62
N THR A 478 7.46 40.21 -15.18
CA THR A 478 7.43 41.55 -15.77
C THR A 478 8.01 41.52 -17.19
N ARG A 479 9.19 40.91 -17.37
CA ARG A 479 9.89 40.80 -18.67
C ARG A 479 9.10 40.02 -19.72
N HIS A 480 8.21 39.13 -19.31
CA HIS A 480 7.47 38.26 -20.22
C HIS A 480 5.96 38.51 -20.14
N THR A 481 5.53 39.74 -19.87
CA THR A 481 4.12 40.11 -19.93
C THR A 481 3.65 40.00 -21.39
N PRO A 482 2.53 39.30 -21.67
CA PRO A 482 1.99 39.25 -23.02
C PRO A 482 1.64 40.67 -23.48
N GLU A 483 2.00 41.03 -24.70
CA GLU A 483 1.50 42.24 -25.35
C GLU A 483 -0.01 42.08 -25.51
N ILE A 484 -0.78 43.00 -24.94
CA ILE A 484 -2.24 43.02 -25.13
C ILE A 484 -2.45 43.50 -26.56
N ALA A 485 -3.00 42.64 -27.42
CA ALA A 485 -3.50 43.07 -28.72
C ALA A 485 -4.71 43.98 -28.48
N GLU A 486 -4.60 45.25 -28.85
CA GLU A 486 -5.74 46.19 -28.94
C GLU A 486 -6.66 45.83 -30.11
#